data_AF-A0AAP2S759-F1
#
_entry.id   AF-A0AAP2S759-F1
#
_cell.length_a   1.000
_cell.length_b   1.000
_cell.length_c   1.000
_cell.angle_alpha   90.00
_cell.angle_beta   90.00
_cell.angle_gamma   90.00
#
_symmetry.space_group_name_H-M   'P 1'
#
loop_
_entity.id
_entity.type
_entity.pdbx_description
1 polymer ?
#
loop_
_entity_poly.entity_id
_entity_poly.type
_entity_poly.pdbx_seq_one_letter_code
_entity_poly.pdbx_strand_id
1 'polypeptide(L)'
;MQVNHPQGGAVETTTTPLAIGDMVSYVAMSGGGREYRMSARTGVIVAIDGNVATLRAGNGRTVTQPLDKLTPDGQPNALTRMVMGD
;
A
#
# COMPACT_ATOMS: atom_id res chain seq x y z
N MET A 1 -1.90 -40.49 9.24
CA MET A 1 -1.71 -39.10 9.71
C MET A 1 -1.90 -38.21 8.49
N GLN A 2 -3.04 -37.51 8.38
CA GLN A 2 -3.29 -36.59 7.26
C GLN A 2 -2.73 -35.22 7.61
N VAL A 3 -1.86 -34.69 6.75
CA VAL A 3 -1.41 -33.30 6.78
C VAL A 3 -2.18 -32.57 5.69
N ASN A 4 -3.16 -31.76 6.08
CA ASN A 4 -3.88 -30.89 5.18
C ASN A 4 -3.09 -29.56 5.11
N HIS A 5 -2.22 -29.41 4.11
CA HIS A 5 -1.69 -28.09 3.77
C HIS A 5 -2.86 -27.21 3.34
N PRO A 6 -3.09 -26.04 3.96
CA PRO A 6 -3.83 -25.00 3.28
C PRO A 6 -2.92 -24.40 2.20
N GLN A 7 -3.01 -24.95 0.99
CA GLN A 7 -2.89 -24.13 -0.22
C GLN A 7 -4.10 -23.21 -0.23
N GLY A 8 -3.90 -21.90 -0.15
CA GLY A 8 -5.01 -20.97 -0.32
C GLY A 8 -4.66 -19.59 0.16
N GLY A 9 -4.02 -18.81 -0.69
CA GLY A 9 -3.66 -17.44 -0.36
C GLY A 9 -2.46 -16.93 -1.15
N ALA A 10 -2.27 -17.37 -2.39
CA ALA A 10 -1.84 -16.37 -3.37
C ALA A 10 -2.96 -15.32 -3.32
N VAL A 11 -2.78 -14.30 -2.49
CA VAL A 11 -3.47 -13.04 -2.67
C VAL A 11 -3.00 -12.65 -4.05
N GLU A 12 -3.80 -13.04 -5.04
CA GLU A 12 -3.73 -12.56 -6.39
C GLU A 12 -3.57 -11.07 -6.19
N THR A 13 -2.35 -10.61 -6.42
CA THR A 13 -2.06 -9.21 -6.36
C THR A 13 -2.76 -8.72 -7.60
N THR A 14 -4.06 -8.44 -7.44
CA THR A 14 -4.86 -7.65 -8.36
C THR A 14 -4.25 -6.27 -8.25
N THR A 15 -3.03 -6.15 -8.76
CA THR A 15 -2.35 -4.91 -9.07
C THR A 15 -3.16 -4.38 -10.23
N THR A 16 -4.30 -3.78 -9.90
CA THR A 16 -4.95 -2.85 -10.80
C THR A 16 -3.83 -1.98 -11.34
N PRO A 17 -3.62 -1.93 -12.68
CA PRO A 17 -2.45 -1.29 -13.24
C PRO A 17 -2.42 0.16 -12.78
N LEU A 18 -1.51 0.46 -11.86
CA LEU A 18 -1.36 1.78 -11.27
C LEU A 18 -0.83 2.71 -12.36
N ALA A 19 -1.59 3.76 -12.66
CA ALA A 19 -1.26 4.73 -13.69
C ALA A 19 -1.00 6.11 -13.09
N ILE A 20 -0.28 6.95 -13.83
CA ILE A 20 -0.15 8.37 -13.48
C ILE A 20 -1.55 9.00 -13.51
N GLY A 21 -1.90 9.72 -12.44
CA GLY A 21 -3.23 10.29 -12.21
C GLY A 21 -4.13 9.42 -11.33
N ASP A 22 -3.74 8.17 -11.05
CA ASP A 22 -4.52 7.28 -10.18
C ASP A 22 -4.42 7.69 -8.71
N MET A 23 -5.54 7.57 -7.99
CA MET A 23 -5.59 7.81 -6.54
C MET A 23 -5.25 6.52 -5.81
N VAL A 24 -4.21 6.58 -4.99
CA VAL A 24 -3.72 5.44 -4.22
C VAL A 24 -3.65 5.77 -2.73
N SER A 25 -3.80 4.73 -1.93
CA SER A 25 -3.51 4.73 -0.51
C SER A 25 -2.15 4.11 -0.24
N TYR A 26 -1.39 4.69 0.69
CA TYR A 26 -0.11 4.17 1.16
C TYR A 26 -0.03 4.29 2.68
N VAL A 27 0.75 3.41 3.32
CA VAL A 27 0.97 3.46 4.77
C VAL A 27 2.20 4.30 5.05
N ALA A 28 2.02 5.40 5.77
CA ALA A 28 3.11 6.18 6.34
C ALA A 28 3.33 5.77 7.79
N MET A 29 4.56 5.37 8.13
CA MET A 29 4.97 5.20 9.51
C MET A 29 5.58 6.50 10.01
N SER A 30 5.17 6.95 11.18
CA SER A 30 5.71 8.13 11.86
C SER A 30 5.95 7.74 13.32
N GLY A 31 7.19 7.78 13.78
CA GLY A 31 7.51 7.37 15.14
C GLY A 31 9.00 7.44 15.44
N GLY A 32 9.36 8.11 16.54
CA GLY A 32 10.71 8.19 17.06
C GLY A 32 10.73 7.77 18.53
N GLY A 33 11.55 6.77 18.85
CA GLY A 33 11.88 6.38 20.24
C GLY A 33 11.00 5.29 20.84
N ARG A 34 9.71 5.56 21.11
CA ARG A 34 8.87 4.70 21.95
C ARG A 34 7.49 4.35 21.39
N GLU A 35 7.11 4.97 20.27
CA GLU A 35 5.79 4.77 19.65
C GLU A 35 5.94 4.81 18.12
N TYR A 36 5.43 3.79 17.45
CA TYR A 36 5.28 3.78 15.99
C TYR A 36 3.83 4.03 15.65
N ARG A 37 3.54 5.18 15.05
CA ARG A 37 2.21 5.49 14.53
C ARG A 37 2.17 5.17 13.05
N MET A 38 1.43 4.13 12.69
CA MET A 38 1.12 3.84 11.30
C MET A 38 -0.13 4.63 10.92
N SER A 39 -0.15 5.24 9.73
CA SER A 39 -1.30 5.97 9.23
C SER A 39 -1.45 5.72 7.74
N ALA A 40 -2.65 5.32 7.32
CA ALA A 40 -3.00 5.26 5.91
C ALA A 40 -3.19 6.69 5.40
N ARG A 41 -2.49 7.02 4.32
CA ARG A 41 -2.57 8.30 3.63
C ARG A 41 -2.94 8.06 2.18
N THR A 42 -3.67 9.00 1.61
CA THR A 42 -3.99 9.01 0.18
C THR A 42 -3.06 9.96 -0.56
N GLY A 43 -2.81 9.65 -1.82
CA GLY A 43 -2.04 10.48 -2.74
C GLY A 43 -2.34 10.12 -4.19
N VAL A 44 -2.04 11.04 -5.10
CA VAL A 44 -2.20 10.82 -6.54
C VAL A 44 -0.84 10.49 -7.13
N ILE A 45 -0.75 9.46 -7.96
CA ILE A 45 0.49 9.13 -8.67
C ILE A 45 0.79 10.24 -9.68
N VAL A 46 1.95 10.90 -9.55
CA VAL A 46 2.41 11.95 -10.47
C VAL A 46 3.53 11.50 -11.38
N ALA A 47 4.26 10.44 -11.00
CA ALA A 47 5.26 9.80 -11.85
C ALA A 47 5.45 8.33 -11.43
N ILE A 48 5.87 7.48 -12.37
CA ILE A 48 6.27 6.10 -12.11
C ILE A 48 7.65 5.90 -12.74
N ASP A 49 8.62 5.54 -11.92
CA ASP A 49 10.00 5.21 -12.32
C ASP A 49 10.26 3.73 -12.00
N GLY A 50 10.06 2.88 -13.01
CA GLY A 50 10.16 1.43 -12.86
C GLY A 50 9.21 0.88 -11.78
N ASN A 51 9.76 0.47 -10.65
CA ASN A 51 9.02 -0.09 -9.52
C ASN A 51 8.71 0.93 -8.40
N VAL A 52 9.05 2.20 -8.59
CA VAL A 52 8.83 3.27 -7.61
C VAL A 52 7.89 4.31 -8.20
N ALA A 53 6.82 4.63 -7.48
CA ALA A 53 5.91 5.70 -7.84
C ALA A 53 6.15 6.93 -6.98
N THR A 54 6.11 8.08 -7.63
CA THR A 54 6.11 9.39 -6.98
C THR A 54 4.66 9.82 -6.82
N LEU A 55 4.25 10.06 -5.59
CA LEU A 55 2.91 10.45 -5.19
C LEU A 55 2.89 11.91 -4.77
N ARG A 56 1.83 12.62 -5.11
CA ARG A 56 1.49 13.90 -4.50
C ARG A 56 0.47 13.66 -3.39
N ALA A 57 0.89 13.83 -2.15
CA ALA A 57 0.01 13.74 -0.98
C ALA A 57 -0.94 14.95 -0.93
N GLY A 58 -2.10 14.79 -0.27
CA GLY A 58 -3.11 15.85 -0.15
C GLY A 58 -2.60 17.15 0.52
N ASN A 59 -1.51 17.07 1.30
CA ASN A 59 -0.84 18.23 1.88
C ASN A 59 0.13 18.96 0.92
N GLY A 60 0.12 18.58 -0.36
CA GLY A 60 0.97 19.16 -1.40
C GLY A 60 2.41 18.64 -1.42
N ARG A 61 2.83 17.81 -0.45
CA ARG A 61 4.16 17.19 -0.46
C ARG A 61 4.22 16.03 -1.43
N THR A 62 5.39 15.85 -2.02
CA THR A 62 5.69 14.70 -2.86
C THR A 62 6.34 13.61 -2.02
N VAL A 63 5.92 12.36 -2.22
CA VAL A 63 6.43 11.18 -1.51
C VAL A 63 6.69 10.09 -2.53
N THR A 64 7.86 9.47 -2.49
CA THR A 64 8.17 8.29 -3.31
C THR A 64 7.83 7.03 -2.52
N GLN A 65 7.07 6.13 -3.13
CA GLN A 65 6.76 4.82 -2.56
C GLN A 65 6.85 3.72 -3.63
N PRO A 66 7.34 2.53 -3.28
CA PRO A 66 7.35 1.39 -4.18
C PRO A 66 5.91 0.99 -4.53
N LEU A 67 5.68 0.58 -5.80
CA LEU A 67 4.36 0.20 -6.31
C LEU A 67 3.71 -0.90 -5.46
N ASP A 68 4.50 -1.83 -4.95
CA ASP A 68 4.06 -2.92 -4.05
C ASP A 68 3.42 -2.42 -2.74
N LYS A 69 3.78 -1.20 -2.29
CA LYS A 69 3.24 -0.59 -1.06
C LYS A 69 2.09 0.38 -1.34
N LEU A 70 1.69 0.50 -2.59
CA LEU A 70 0.53 1.28 -3.00
C LEU A 70 -0.68 0.38 -3.10
N THR A 71 -1.81 0.90 -2.66
CA THR A 71 -3.10 0.24 -2.81
C THR A 71 -4.00 1.16 -3.63
N PRO A 72 -4.58 0.69 -4.74
CA PRO A 72 -5.56 1.45 -5.50
C PRO A 72 -6.74 1.84 -4.62
N ASP A 73 -7.38 2.96 -4.93
CA ASP A 73 -8.64 3.33 -4.28
C ASP A 73 -9.68 2.21 -4.42
N GLY A 74 -10.37 1.90 -3.32
CA GLY A 74 -11.35 0.80 -3.27
C GLY A 74 -10.80 -0.58 -2.87
N GLN A 75 -9.48 -0.76 -2.72
CA GLN A 75 -8.90 -1.99 -2.15
C GLN A 75 -8.50 -1.82 -0.67
N PRO A 76 -8.62 -2.88 0.16
CA PRO A 76 -8.15 -2.83 1.54
C PRO A 76 -6.63 -2.66 1.56
N ASN A 77 -6.20 -1.52 2.08
CA ASN A 77 -4.79 -1.15 2.18
C ASN A 77 -4.03 -2.03 3.17
N ALA A 78 -2.70 -1.97 3.13
CA ALA A 78 -1.84 -2.82 3.96
C ALA A 78 -2.13 -2.72 5.47
N LEU A 79 -2.60 -1.55 5.95
CA LEU A 79 -3.03 -1.38 7.34
C LEU A 79 -4.33 -2.15 7.63
N THR A 80 -5.31 -2.07 6.75
CA THR A 80 -6.56 -2.85 6.85
C THR A 80 -6.29 -4.35 6.81
N ARG A 81 -5.35 -4.82 5.97
CA ARG A 81 -4.94 -6.23 5.93
C ARG A 81 -4.25 -6.67 7.21
N MET A 82 -3.36 -5.86 7.77
CA MET A 82 -2.73 -6.13 9.08
C MET A 82 -3.75 -6.21 10.22
N VAL A 83 -4.79 -5.37 10.20
CA VAL A 83 -5.85 -5.39 11.23
C VAL A 83 -6.81 -6.57 11.06
N MET A 84 -7.06 -7.00 9.82
CA MET A 84 -7.97 -8.12 9.55
C MET A 84 -7.37 -9.48 9.90
N GLY A 85 -6.05 -9.60 10.06
CA GLY A 85 -5.39 -10.83 10.49
C GLY A 85 -5.55 -11.95 9.45
N ASP A 86 -4.56 -12.10 8.58
CA ASP A 86 -4.37 -13.36 7.85
C ASP A 86 -3.65 -14.36 8.75
#